data_AF-A0A9P0GC37-F1
#
_entry.id   AF-A0A9P0GC37-F1
#
_cell.length_a   1.000
_cell.length_b   1.000
_cell.length_c   1.000
_cell.angle_alpha   90.00
_cell.angle_beta   90.00
_cell.angle_gamma   90.00
#
_symmetry.space_group_name_H-M   'P 1'
#
loop_
_entity.id
_entity.type
_entity.pdbx_description
1 polymer ?
#
loop_
_entity_poly.entity_id
_entity_poly.type
_entity_poly.pdbx_seq_one_letter_code
_entity_poly.pdbx_strand_id
1 'polypeptide(L)'
;MKGFIVFVAVAISLVYADEGSEKRAVIRRVTREAISGMGGVFLKQTEKNVIYNCKANGLSYDGAESLQNTFDKMTQCMSSPRIFSVPKAEYIDNIVSCSKQAITETKDCLPEEQKYFPEFVLDLAKSLVSFMYDDKPVLASPEIPRCMKNFIRSEVQQDYIGCMTTVAAQTHDTQEIPKSKAEFCSKFLPAGNCFPKTLNKYCSNDSKVQKFTSDYTRALEQPCETKEQ
;
A
#
# COMPACT_ATOMS: atom_id res chain seq x y z
N MET A 1 -10.91 0.44 0.06
CA MET A 1 -9.69 0.61 -0.77
C MET A 1 -9.67 1.92 -1.58
N LYS A 2 -9.91 3.09 -0.96
CA LYS A 2 -9.81 4.42 -1.61
C LYS A 2 -8.41 5.06 -1.49
N GLY A 3 -7.47 4.42 -0.78
CA GLY A 3 -6.19 5.03 -0.38
C GLY A 3 -5.00 4.90 -1.36
N PHE A 4 -5.07 4.04 -2.38
CA PHE A 4 -3.89 3.68 -3.19
C PHE A 4 -3.44 4.76 -4.18
N ILE A 5 -4.36 5.55 -4.77
CA ILE A 5 -4.04 6.66 -5.69
C ILE A 5 -3.06 7.66 -5.06
N VAL A 6 -3.17 7.89 -3.76
CA VAL A 6 -2.40 8.96 -3.11
C VAL A 6 -1.07 8.46 -2.56
N PHE A 7 -0.91 7.15 -2.31
CA PHE A 7 0.40 6.55 -2.01
C PHE A 7 1.42 6.85 -3.12
N VAL A 8 0.98 6.76 -4.37
CA VAL A 8 1.82 7.09 -5.53
C VAL A 8 2.10 8.60 -5.61
N ALA A 9 1.08 9.44 -5.45
CA ALA A 9 1.26 10.91 -5.45
C ALA A 9 2.20 11.40 -4.34
N VAL A 10 2.22 10.68 -3.21
CA VAL A 10 3.10 10.86 -2.06
C VAL A 10 4.53 10.43 -2.33
N ALA A 11 4.72 9.24 -2.91
CA ALA A 11 6.03 8.74 -3.33
C ALA A 11 6.71 9.75 -4.26
N ILE A 12 5.95 10.28 -5.21
CA ILE A 12 6.39 11.31 -6.14
C ILE A 12 6.72 12.61 -5.40
N SER A 13 5.86 13.06 -4.48
CA SER A 13 6.11 14.27 -3.70
C SER A 13 7.36 14.17 -2.80
N LEU A 14 7.69 12.99 -2.28
CA LEU A 14 8.91 12.71 -1.52
C LEU A 14 10.17 12.79 -2.38
N VAL A 15 10.12 12.26 -3.60
CA VAL A 15 11.25 12.30 -4.52
C VAL A 15 11.55 13.74 -4.97
N TYR A 16 10.52 14.56 -5.18
CA TYR A 16 10.68 15.98 -5.52
C TYR A 16 11.11 16.88 -4.35
N ALA A 17 10.88 16.46 -3.11
CA ALA A 17 11.28 17.22 -1.92
C ALA A 17 12.81 17.24 -1.70
N ASP A 18 13.55 16.37 -2.38
CA ASP A 18 15.01 16.29 -2.37
C ASP A 18 15.67 17.45 -3.17
N GLU A 19 14.96 18.09 -4.11
CA GLU A 19 15.56 19.00 -5.12
C GLU A 19 15.44 20.54 -4.89
N GLY A 20 14.99 21.07 -3.74
CA GLY A 20 15.01 22.56 -3.56
C GLY A 20 14.41 23.12 -2.26
N SER A 21 14.90 24.28 -1.77
CA SER A 21 14.76 24.73 -0.36
C SER A 21 13.42 25.39 0.04
N GLU A 22 12.69 26.08 -0.84
CA GLU A 22 11.43 26.76 -0.45
C GLU A 22 10.15 25.95 -0.71
N LYS A 23 10.11 25.15 -1.78
CA LYS A 23 8.98 24.22 -2.06
C LYS A 23 8.91 23.05 -1.05
N ARG A 24 9.98 22.86 -0.27
CA ARG A 24 10.11 21.86 0.80
C ARG A 24 9.02 21.95 1.85
N ALA A 25 8.62 23.14 2.34
CA ALA A 25 7.69 23.22 3.47
C ALA A 25 6.26 22.81 3.10
N VAL A 26 5.77 23.25 1.94
CA VAL A 26 4.42 22.96 1.43
C VAL A 26 4.32 21.52 0.96
N ILE A 27 5.29 21.05 0.17
CA ILE A 27 5.32 19.65 -0.32
C ILE A 27 5.47 18.70 0.87
N ARG A 28 6.30 19.00 1.86
CA ARG A 28 6.45 18.19 3.09
C ARG A 28 5.19 18.14 3.93
N ARG A 29 4.38 19.21 3.97
CA ARG A 29 3.08 19.22 4.67
C ARG A 29 2.06 18.34 3.95
N VAL A 30 1.93 18.51 2.64
CA VAL A 30 1.03 17.70 1.79
C VAL A 30 1.44 16.22 1.80
N THR A 31 2.74 15.95 1.73
CA THR A 31 3.31 14.59 1.79
C THR A 31 3.10 13.96 3.16
N ARG A 32 3.29 14.71 4.26
CA ARG A 32 3.06 14.21 5.62
C ARG A 32 1.57 13.92 5.87
N GLU A 33 0.68 14.76 5.36
CA GLU A 33 -0.78 14.57 5.43
C GLU A 33 -1.28 13.45 4.51
N ALA A 34 -0.58 13.18 3.41
CA ALA A 34 -0.97 12.15 2.44
C ALA A 34 -0.36 10.76 2.75
N ILE A 35 0.85 10.69 3.33
CA ILE A 35 1.42 9.48 3.97
C ILE A 35 0.57 9.10 5.18
N SER A 36 0.31 10.05 6.08
CA SER A 36 -0.53 9.81 7.27
C SER A 36 -1.99 9.56 6.90
N GLY A 37 -2.44 10.13 5.79
CA GLY A 37 -3.83 10.08 5.36
C GLY A 37 -4.22 8.82 4.60
N MET A 38 -3.33 8.14 3.85
CA MET A 38 -3.78 7.13 2.87
C MET A 38 -2.94 5.85 2.72
N GLY A 39 -1.61 5.90 2.84
CA GLY A 39 -0.84 4.69 3.23
C GLY A 39 -1.36 4.18 4.59
N GLY A 40 -1.68 5.13 5.47
CA GLY A 40 -2.46 4.89 6.67
C GLY A 40 -3.89 4.39 6.43
N VAL A 41 -4.59 4.69 5.32
CA VAL A 41 -5.97 4.16 5.09
C VAL A 41 -5.96 2.71 4.63
N PHE A 42 -5.04 2.32 3.74
CA PHE A 42 -4.90 0.90 3.39
C PHE A 42 -4.43 0.09 4.60
N LEU A 43 -3.41 0.58 5.32
CA LEU A 43 -2.90 -0.06 6.52
C LEU A 43 -3.99 -0.13 7.61
N LYS A 44 -4.65 0.97 7.95
CA LYS A 44 -5.76 0.97 8.93
C LYS A 44 -6.94 0.10 8.52
N GLN A 45 -7.26 0.01 7.23
CA GLN A 45 -8.31 -0.90 6.78
C GLN A 45 -7.88 -2.36 6.94
N THR A 46 -6.62 -2.65 6.64
CA THR A 46 -6.02 -3.97 6.83
C THR A 46 -6.02 -4.36 8.30
N GLU A 47 -5.56 -3.46 9.19
CA GLU A 47 -5.60 -3.62 10.65
C GLU A 47 -7.04 -3.89 11.15
N LYS A 48 -8.01 -3.11 10.68
CA LYS A 48 -9.43 -3.32 11.01
C LYS A 48 -9.94 -4.67 10.54
N ASN A 49 -9.58 -5.11 9.33
CA ASN A 49 -9.97 -6.43 8.83
C ASN A 49 -9.33 -7.54 9.66
N VAL A 50 -8.06 -7.42 10.05
CA VAL A 50 -7.39 -8.38 10.94
C VAL A 50 -8.10 -8.45 12.28
N ILE A 51 -8.35 -7.31 12.94
CA ILE A 51 -9.06 -7.27 14.23
C ILE A 51 -10.45 -7.88 14.10
N TYR A 52 -11.17 -7.61 13.01
CA TYR A 52 -12.48 -8.21 12.74
C TYR A 52 -12.41 -9.74 12.67
N ASN A 53 -11.46 -10.29 11.91
CA ASN A 53 -11.30 -11.75 11.76
C ASN A 53 -10.83 -12.40 13.07
N CYS A 54 -9.94 -11.75 13.82
CA CYS A 54 -9.53 -12.25 15.12
C CYS A 54 -10.67 -12.23 16.16
N LYS A 55 -11.52 -11.21 16.16
CA LYS A 55 -12.75 -11.18 17.00
C LYS A 55 -13.71 -12.31 16.61
N ALA A 56 -13.89 -12.54 15.30
CA ALA A 56 -14.70 -13.66 14.81
C ALA A 56 -14.13 -15.02 15.25
N ASN A 57 -12.81 -15.10 15.46
CA ASN A 57 -12.10 -16.28 15.99
C ASN A 57 -11.94 -16.29 17.52
N GLY A 58 -12.71 -15.48 18.26
CA GLY A 58 -12.76 -15.54 19.72
C GLY A 58 -11.80 -14.60 20.47
N LEU A 59 -11.12 -13.67 19.79
CA LEU A 59 -10.34 -12.62 20.47
C LEU A 59 -11.26 -11.75 21.33
N SER A 60 -10.91 -11.59 22.61
CA SER A 60 -11.65 -10.75 23.56
C SER A 60 -11.59 -9.27 23.19
N TYR A 61 -12.42 -8.45 23.83
CA TYR A 61 -12.36 -7.00 23.67
C TYR A 61 -10.97 -6.44 24.05
N ASP A 62 -10.47 -6.81 25.23
CA ASP A 62 -9.15 -6.39 25.72
C ASP A 62 -8.02 -6.88 24.78
N GLY A 63 -8.16 -8.10 24.23
CA GLY A 63 -7.24 -8.63 23.24
C GLY A 63 -7.22 -7.81 21.95
N ALA A 64 -8.40 -7.36 21.48
CA ALA A 64 -8.49 -6.52 20.30
C ALA A 64 -7.93 -5.10 20.53
N GLU A 65 -8.09 -4.53 21.72
CA GLU A 65 -7.46 -3.26 22.08
C GLU A 65 -5.93 -3.41 22.16
N SER A 66 -5.44 -4.50 22.74
CA SER A 66 -4.01 -4.82 22.76
C SER A 66 -3.44 -4.94 21.35
N LEU A 67 -4.12 -5.66 20.45
CA LEU A 67 -3.70 -5.82 19.06
C LEU A 67 -3.69 -4.49 18.30
N GLN A 68 -4.68 -3.62 18.53
CA GLN A 68 -4.67 -2.25 17.97
C GLN A 68 -3.46 -1.44 18.46
N ASN A 69 -3.14 -1.52 19.76
CA ASN A 69 -1.95 -0.86 20.32
C ASN A 69 -0.66 -1.38 19.70
N THR A 70 -0.59 -2.68 19.37
CA THR A 70 0.54 -3.28 18.65
C THR A 70 0.67 -2.71 17.23
N PHE A 71 -0.43 -2.54 16.50
CA PHE A 71 -0.42 -1.90 15.19
C PHE A 71 0.00 -0.42 15.26
N ASP A 72 -0.45 0.31 16.27
CA ASP A 72 -0.07 1.72 16.48
C ASP A 72 1.45 1.85 16.75
N LYS A 73 2.01 0.97 17.59
CA LYS A 73 3.46 0.89 17.85
C LYS A 73 4.25 0.53 16.59
N MET A 74 3.76 -0.44 15.83
CA MET A 74 4.34 -0.83 14.54
C MET A 74 4.39 0.37 13.59
N THR A 75 3.29 1.10 13.43
CA THR A 75 3.19 2.29 12.59
C THR A 75 4.15 3.39 13.05
N GLN A 76 4.23 3.63 14.36
CA GLN A 76 5.17 4.60 14.92
C GLN A 76 6.63 4.20 14.63
N CYS A 77 6.97 2.93 14.80
CA CYS A 77 8.30 2.40 14.52
C CYS A 77 8.68 2.55 13.04
N MET A 78 7.78 2.22 12.11
CA MET A 78 8.01 2.37 10.67
C MET A 78 8.22 3.82 10.23
N SER A 79 7.74 4.80 11.00
CA SER A 79 7.87 6.21 10.69
C SER A 79 9.26 6.81 10.98
N SER A 80 10.16 6.04 11.62
CA SER A 80 11.45 6.53 12.11
C SER A 80 12.41 6.93 10.96
N PRO A 81 12.91 6.01 10.11
CA PRO A 81 13.61 6.44 8.90
C PRO A 81 12.59 7.00 7.90
N ARG A 82 12.97 8.04 7.16
CA ARG A 82 12.18 8.48 6.01
C ARG A 82 12.56 7.62 4.82
N ILE A 83 11.57 7.26 4.01
CA ILE A 83 11.85 6.60 2.73
C ILE A 83 12.76 7.51 1.89
N PHE A 84 13.75 6.90 1.24
CA PHE A 84 14.85 7.55 0.51
C PHE A 84 15.90 8.30 1.32
N SER A 85 15.74 8.48 2.65
CA SER A 85 16.79 9.09 3.48
C SER A 85 17.84 8.09 3.96
N VAL A 86 17.58 6.80 3.78
CA VAL A 86 18.48 5.69 4.10
C VAL A 86 18.53 4.73 2.90
N PRO A 87 19.54 3.86 2.78
CA PRO A 87 19.59 2.84 1.74
C PRO A 87 18.35 1.92 1.75
N LYS A 88 17.97 1.40 0.57
CA LYS A 88 16.84 0.48 0.39
C LYS A 88 16.83 -0.68 1.39
N ALA A 89 17.98 -1.34 1.56
CA ALA A 89 18.12 -2.48 2.48
C ALA A 89 17.81 -2.08 3.93
N GLU A 90 18.39 -0.97 4.40
CA GLU A 90 18.14 -0.45 5.76
C GLU A 90 16.67 -0.09 5.99
N TYR A 91 16.02 0.52 4.98
CA TYR A 91 14.60 0.85 5.08
C TYR A 91 13.71 -0.39 5.16
N ILE A 92 14.00 -1.40 4.34
CA ILE A 92 13.30 -2.70 4.35
C ILE A 92 13.52 -3.42 5.69
N ASP A 93 14.74 -3.44 6.20
CA ASP A 93 15.07 -4.07 7.48
C ASP A 93 14.33 -3.39 8.64
N ASN A 94 14.17 -2.07 8.61
CA ASN A 94 13.35 -1.35 9.57
C ASN A 94 11.88 -1.80 9.52
N ILE A 95 11.28 -1.91 8.33
CA ILE A 95 9.90 -2.41 8.17
C ILE A 95 9.76 -3.81 8.75
N VAL A 96 10.69 -4.72 8.41
CA VAL A 96 10.69 -6.09 8.92
C VAL A 96 10.78 -6.09 10.45
N SER A 97 11.72 -5.34 11.02
CA SER A 97 11.91 -5.24 12.47
C SER A 97 10.67 -4.72 13.20
N CYS A 98 10.08 -3.62 12.71
CA CYS A 98 8.90 -2.99 13.29
C CYS A 98 7.64 -3.87 13.21
N SER A 99 7.57 -4.78 12.22
CA SER A 99 6.38 -5.60 11.98
C SER A 99 6.36 -6.91 12.77
N LYS A 100 7.49 -7.33 13.37
CA LYS A 100 7.62 -8.65 14.01
C LYS A 100 6.52 -8.95 15.02
N GLN A 101 6.29 -8.05 15.96
CA GLN A 101 5.31 -8.26 17.03
C GLN A 101 3.88 -8.32 16.46
N ALA A 102 3.54 -7.39 15.56
CA ALA A 102 2.22 -7.34 14.94
C ALA A 102 1.91 -8.61 14.12
N ILE A 103 2.91 -9.14 13.40
CA ILE A 103 2.78 -10.40 12.65
C ILE A 103 2.52 -11.56 13.60
N THR A 104 3.31 -11.69 14.68
CA THR A 104 3.14 -12.77 15.66
C THR A 104 1.74 -12.72 16.30
N GLU A 105 1.33 -11.57 16.85
CA GLU A 105 0.03 -11.44 17.50
C GLU A 105 -1.15 -11.65 16.53
N THR A 106 -1.00 -11.19 15.27
CA THR A 106 -1.99 -11.43 14.22
C THR A 106 -2.11 -12.93 13.91
N LYS A 107 -0.99 -13.64 13.78
CA LYS A 107 -0.99 -15.08 13.54
C LYS A 107 -1.61 -15.86 14.68
N ASP A 108 -1.35 -15.46 15.92
CA ASP A 108 -1.87 -16.16 17.10
C ASP A 108 -3.40 -16.04 17.22
N CYS A 109 -3.99 -14.96 16.71
CA CYS A 109 -5.44 -14.75 16.76
C CYS A 109 -6.21 -15.19 15.50
N LEU A 110 -5.53 -15.39 14.37
CA LEU A 110 -6.17 -15.85 13.12
C LEU A 110 -6.29 -17.38 13.07
N PRO A 111 -7.32 -17.92 12.40
CA PRO A 111 -7.40 -19.34 12.09
C PRO A 111 -6.26 -19.75 11.15
N GLU A 112 -5.87 -21.04 11.19
CA GLU A 112 -4.70 -21.57 10.47
C GLU A 112 -4.68 -21.20 8.98
N GLU A 113 -5.83 -21.30 8.33
CA GLU A 113 -6.04 -20.97 6.91
C GLU A 113 -5.80 -19.48 6.57
N GLN A 114 -5.89 -18.57 7.54
CA GLN A 114 -5.67 -17.13 7.34
C GLN A 114 -4.28 -16.67 7.81
N LYS A 115 -3.46 -17.54 8.42
CA LYS A 115 -2.14 -17.17 8.96
C LYS A 115 -1.13 -16.71 7.91
N TYR A 116 -1.39 -16.91 6.61
CA TYR A 116 -0.56 -16.37 5.52
C TYR A 116 -0.65 -14.84 5.40
N PHE A 117 -1.75 -14.27 5.87
CA PHE A 117 -2.13 -12.88 5.60
C PHE A 117 -1.13 -11.84 6.14
N PRO A 118 -0.67 -11.92 7.41
CA PRO A 118 0.32 -10.95 7.91
C PRO A 118 1.65 -10.98 7.12
N GLU A 119 2.16 -12.14 6.70
CA GLU A 119 3.33 -12.21 5.82
C GLU A 119 3.06 -11.63 4.45
N PHE A 120 1.88 -11.90 3.88
CA PHE A 120 1.49 -11.34 2.59
C PHE A 120 1.54 -9.81 2.62
N VAL A 121 1.02 -9.18 3.68
CA VAL A 121 1.03 -7.72 3.85
C VAL A 121 2.47 -7.19 3.95
N LEU A 122 3.35 -7.89 4.69
CA LEU A 122 4.76 -7.53 4.79
C LEU A 122 5.48 -7.63 3.44
N ASP A 123 5.26 -8.71 2.69
CA ASP A 123 5.87 -8.91 1.38
C ASP A 123 5.37 -7.89 0.34
N LEU A 124 4.10 -7.52 0.40
CA LEU A 124 3.55 -6.41 -0.38
C LEU A 124 4.23 -5.09 -0.05
N ALA A 125 4.39 -4.77 1.24
CA ALA A 125 5.09 -3.56 1.66
C ALA A 125 6.54 -3.52 1.15
N LYS A 126 7.27 -4.65 1.28
CA LYS A 126 8.65 -4.79 0.78
C LYS A 126 8.74 -4.63 -0.74
N SER A 127 7.79 -5.20 -1.48
CA SER A 127 7.76 -5.10 -2.94
C SER A 127 7.48 -3.66 -3.40
N LEU A 128 6.47 -3.00 -2.81
CA LEU A 128 6.17 -1.59 -3.09
C LEU A 128 7.33 -0.65 -2.75
N VAL A 129 8.00 -0.88 -1.62
CA VAL A 129 9.21 -0.14 -1.26
C VAL A 129 10.33 -0.39 -2.25
N SER A 130 10.53 -1.64 -2.66
CA SER A 130 11.57 -1.99 -3.64
C SER A 130 11.34 -1.27 -4.96
N PHE A 131 10.10 -1.34 -5.47
CA PHE A 131 9.66 -0.55 -6.61
C PHE A 131 9.96 0.93 -6.43
N MET A 132 9.59 1.54 -5.30
CA MET A 132 9.84 2.95 -5.06
C MET A 132 11.32 3.34 -5.09
N TYR A 133 12.21 2.51 -4.55
CA TYR A 133 13.67 2.76 -4.60
C TYR A 133 14.24 2.54 -6.00
N ASP A 134 13.84 1.47 -6.67
CA ASP A 134 14.35 1.11 -7.99
C ASP A 134 13.87 2.12 -9.06
N ASP A 135 12.67 2.66 -8.88
CA ASP A 135 12.06 3.65 -9.77
C ASP A 135 12.21 5.10 -9.28
N LYS A 136 13.10 5.38 -8.32
CA LYS A 136 13.34 6.76 -7.84
C LYS A 136 13.53 7.77 -8.99
N PRO A 137 14.33 7.50 -10.06
CA PRO A 137 14.48 8.44 -11.18
C PRO A 137 13.20 8.63 -12.01
N VAL A 138 12.39 7.57 -12.15
CA VAL A 138 11.10 7.61 -12.88
C VAL A 138 10.11 8.44 -12.07
N LEU A 139 10.01 8.21 -10.77
CA LEU A 139 9.18 8.97 -9.83
C LEU A 139 9.59 10.45 -9.78
N ALA A 140 10.89 10.75 -9.92
CA ALA A 140 11.43 12.11 -9.98
C ALA A 140 11.11 12.85 -11.29
N SER A 141 10.65 12.14 -12.32
CA SER A 141 10.49 12.70 -13.65
C SER A 141 9.26 13.62 -13.75
N PRO A 142 9.28 14.75 -14.48
CA PRO A 142 8.15 15.70 -14.59
C PRO A 142 6.84 15.10 -15.07
N GLU A 143 6.92 14.02 -15.83
CA GLU A 143 5.80 13.31 -16.46
C GLU A 143 4.90 12.69 -15.40
N ILE A 144 5.50 12.11 -14.36
CA ILE A 144 4.78 11.37 -13.31
C ILE A 144 3.91 12.30 -12.42
N PRO A 145 4.41 13.37 -11.77
CA PRO A 145 3.54 14.31 -11.04
C PRO A 145 2.54 15.02 -11.94
N ARG A 146 2.91 15.34 -13.19
CA ARG A 146 1.98 15.96 -14.15
C ARG A 146 0.80 15.03 -14.41
N CYS A 147 1.07 13.75 -14.61
CA CYS A 147 0.07 12.71 -14.73
C CYS A 147 -0.77 12.59 -13.45
N MET A 148 -0.16 12.56 -12.26
CA MET A 148 -0.89 12.44 -11.00
C MET A 148 -1.85 13.59 -10.71
N LYS A 149 -1.61 14.79 -11.23
CA LYS A 149 -2.56 15.91 -11.11
C LYS A 149 -3.92 15.60 -11.74
N ASN A 150 -3.99 14.68 -12.70
CA ASN A 150 -5.27 14.26 -13.28
C ASN A 150 -6.19 13.61 -12.24
N PHE A 151 -5.65 12.94 -11.21
CA PHE A 151 -6.45 12.31 -10.16
C PHE A 151 -7.16 13.30 -9.21
N ILE A 152 -6.91 14.60 -9.36
CA ILE A 152 -7.69 15.66 -8.68
C ILE A 152 -9.03 15.89 -9.38
N ARG A 153 -9.12 15.56 -10.68
CA ARG A 153 -10.33 15.74 -11.48
C ARG A 153 -11.40 14.73 -11.06
N SER A 154 -12.63 15.20 -10.87
CA SER A 154 -13.76 14.37 -10.45
C SER A 154 -14.01 13.20 -11.38
N GLU A 155 -13.90 13.40 -12.70
CA GLU A 155 -14.06 12.34 -13.70
C GLU A 155 -13.08 11.18 -13.50
N VAL A 156 -11.81 11.47 -13.18
CA VAL A 156 -10.76 10.47 -13.00
C VAL A 156 -10.98 9.70 -11.70
N GLN A 157 -11.43 10.40 -10.66
CA GLN A 157 -11.81 9.77 -9.39
C GLN A 157 -13.03 8.86 -9.56
N GLN A 158 -14.05 9.30 -10.31
CA GLN A 158 -15.24 8.51 -10.60
C GLN A 158 -14.89 7.25 -11.38
N ASP A 159 -14.02 7.35 -12.38
CA ASP A 159 -13.54 6.20 -13.16
C ASP A 159 -12.79 5.18 -12.30
N TYR A 160 -11.86 5.65 -11.45
CA TYR A 160 -11.16 4.77 -10.53
C TYR A 160 -12.10 4.10 -9.53
N ILE A 161 -13.00 4.88 -8.91
CA ILE A 161 -14.00 4.35 -7.96
C ILE A 161 -14.90 3.34 -8.67
N GLY A 162 -15.35 3.65 -9.89
CA GLY A 162 -16.14 2.76 -10.73
C GLY A 162 -15.43 1.43 -10.97
N CYS A 163 -14.15 1.47 -11.35
CA CYS A 163 -13.34 0.25 -11.49
C CYS A 163 -13.28 -0.57 -10.19
N MET A 164 -12.99 0.08 -9.05
CA MET A 164 -12.91 -0.59 -7.76
C MET A 164 -14.25 -1.20 -7.34
N THR A 165 -15.36 -0.50 -7.56
CA THR A 165 -16.72 -0.99 -7.26
C THR A 165 -17.10 -2.16 -8.14
N THR A 166 -16.79 -2.11 -9.44
CA THR A 166 -17.03 -3.22 -10.36
C THR A 166 -16.23 -4.46 -9.95
N VAL A 167 -14.94 -4.30 -9.64
CA VAL A 167 -14.11 -5.42 -9.19
C VAL A 167 -14.67 -6.00 -7.89
N ALA A 168 -14.95 -5.19 -6.87
CA ALA A 168 -15.48 -5.65 -5.60
C ALA A 168 -16.79 -6.44 -5.75
N ALA A 169 -17.68 -6.00 -6.66
CA ALA A 169 -18.91 -6.70 -6.99
C ALA A 169 -18.65 -8.05 -7.69
N GLN A 170 -17.69 -8.11 -8.61
CA GLN A 170 -17.31 -9.32 -9.35
C GLN A 170 -16.60 -10.35 -8.47
N THR A 171 -15.79 -9.91 -7.51
CA THR A 171 -14.99 -10.77 -6.65
C THR A 171 -15.68 -11.12 -5.34
N HIS A 172 -16.91 -10.63 -5.14
CA HIS A 172 -17.66 -10.74 -3.89
C HIS A 172 -16.81 -10.35 -2.68
N ASP A 173 -16.18 -9.17 -2.76
CA ASP A 173 -15.25 -8.70 -1.73
C ASP A 173 -15.98 -8.42 -0.41
N THR A 174 -15.40 -8.88 0.70
CA THR A 174 -15.95 -8.76 2.06
C THR A 174 -14.88 -8.26 3.03
N GLN A 175 -15.21 -8.10 4.31
CA GLN A 175 -14.23 -7.80 5.36
C GLN A 175 -13.49 -9.06 5.87
N GLU A 176 -13.93 -10.25 5.45
CA GLU A 176 -13.31 -11.52 5.83
C GLU A 176 -12.01 -11.71 5.07
N ILE A 177 -10.97 -12.17 5.77
CA ILE A 177 -9.71 -12.54 5.13
C ILE A 177 -9.96 -13.88 4.39
N PRO A 178 -9.69 -13.96 3.07
CA PRO A 178 -9.83 -15.19 2.31
C PRO A 178 -9.04 -16.35 2.93
N LYS A 179 -9.52 -17.58 2.77
CA LYS A 179 -8.94 -18.79 3.40
C LYS A 179 -7.62 -19.23 2.80
N SER A 180 -7.18 -18.58 1.72
CA SER A 180 -5.90 -18.86 1.11
C SER A 180 -5.32 -17.63 0.43
N LYS A 181 -3.99 -17.62 0.32
CA LYS A 181 -3.25 -16.62 -0.46
C LYS A 181 -3.72 -16.57 -1.91
N ALA A 182 -4.00 -17.71 -2.53
CA ALA A 182 -4.48 -17.78 -3.91
C ALA A 182 -5.85 -17.11 -4.07
N GLU A 183 -6.79 -17.39 -3.16
CA GLU A 183 -8.09 -16.72 -3.15
C GLU A 183 -7.92 -15.22 -2.93
N PHE A 184 -7.11 -14.78 -1.97
CA PHE A 184 -6.84 -13.36 -1.75
C PHE A 184 -6.27 -12.68 -2.99
N CYS A 185 -5.27 -13.28 -3.62
CA CYS A 185 -4.66 -12.76 -4.84
C CYS A 185 -5.64 -12.64 -6.01
N SER A 186 -6.57 -13.59 -6.14
CA SER A 186 -7.61 -13.54 -7.17
C SER A 186 -8.54 -12.32 -7.02
N LYS A 187 -8.71 -11.81 -5.79
CA LYS A 187 -9.50 -10.60 -5.47
C LYS A 187 -8.64 -9.34 -5.51
N PHE A 188 -7.41 -9.42 -4.99
CA PHE A 188 -6.49 -8.30 -4.81
C PHE A 188 -5.94 -7.77 -6.14
N LEU A 189 -5.46 -8.65 -7.04
CA LEU A 189 -4.80 -8.23 -8.27
C LEU A 189 -5.71 -7.46 -9.23
N PRO A 190 -6.98 -7.87 -9.47
CA PRO A 190 -7.90 -7.08 -10.28
C PRO A 190 -8.13 -5.67 -9.73
N ALA A 191 -8.23 -5.53 -8.40
CA ALA A 191 -8.40 -4.24 -7.74
C ALA A 191 -7.14 -3.38 -7.85
N GLY A 192 -5.97 -4.00 -7.64
CA GLY A 192 -4.66 -3.36 -7.82
C GLY A 192 -4.45 -2.78 -9.23
N ASN A 193 -5.01 -3.45 -10.23
CA ASN A 193 -4.98 -3.03 -11.64
C ASN A 193 -5.88 -1.83 -11.98
N CYS A 194 -6.78 -1.42 -11.09
CA CYS A 194 -7.59 -0.21 -11.34
C CYS A 194 -6.74 1.04 -11.44
N PHE A 195 -5.72 1.17 -10.60
CA PHE A 195 -4.84 2.33 -10.61
C PHE A 195 -4.05 2.50 -11.93
N PRO A 196 -3.26 1.51 -12.41
CA PRO A 196 -2.53 1.63 -13.67
C PRO A 196 -3.48 1.78 -14.87
N LYS A 197 -4.66 1.14 -14.87
CA LYS A 197 -5.68 1.34 -15.92
C LYS A 197 -6.17 2.79 -15.99
N THR A 198 -6.53 3.38 -14.85
CA THR A 198 -6.95 4.79 -14.80
C THR A 198 -5.81 5.71 -15.22
N LEU A 199 -4.60 5.43 -14.76
CA LEU A 199 -3.43 6.25 -15.07
C LEU A 199 -3.11 6.24 -16.58
N ASN A 200 -3.10 5.05 -17.20
CA ASN A 200 -2.88 4.90 -18.65
C ASN A 200 -4.00 5.51 -19.50
N LYS A 201 -5.22 5.60 -18.98
CA LYS A 201 -6.34 6.24 -19.68
C LYS A 201 -6.21 7.76 -19.72
N TYR A 202 -5.73 8.38 -18.63
CA TYR A 202 -5.77 9.83 -18.45
C TYR A 202 -4.43 10.54 -18.60
N CYS A 203 -3.33 9.80 -18.73
CA CYS A 203 -2.00 10.36 -18.89
C CYS A 203 -1.45 10.17 -20.31
N SER A 204 -0.50 11.02 -20.68
CA SER A 204 0.21 10.89 -21.96
C SER A 204 0.87 9.50 -22.05
N ASN A 205 0.89 8.94 -23.26
CA ASN A 205 1.54 7.67 -23.57
C ASN A 205 3.07 7.82 -23.57
N ASP A 206 3.61 8.23 -22.44
CA ASP A 206 5.03 8.49 -22.21
C ASP A 206 5.72 7.25 -21.66
N SER A 207 6.94 6.98 -22.14
CA SER A 207 7.72 5.81 -21.73
C SER A 207 7.94 5.69 -20.22
N LYS A 208 8.04 6.80 -19.48
CA LYS A 208 8.21 6.81 -18.02
C LYS A 208 6.91 6.47 -17.30
N VAL A 209 5.79 6.96 -17.83
CA VAL A 209 4.44 6.64 -17.33
C VAL A 209 4.14 5.15 -17.54
N GLN A 210 4.48 4.60 -18.70
CA GLN A 210 4.37 3.17 -18.99
C GLN A 210 5.27 2.33 -18.08
N LYS A 211 6.54 2.72 -17.93
CA LYS A 211 7.47 2.03 -17.02
C LYS A 211 6.94 2.03 -15.58
N PHE A 212 6.52 3.19 -15.08
CA PHE A 212 5.94 3.34 -13.74
C PHE A 212 4.74 2.40 -13.53
N THR A 213 3.80 2.35 -14.48
CA THR A 213 2.61 1.48 -14.35
C THR A 213 2.95 -0.01 -14.45
N SER A 214 3.89 -0.38 -15.32
CA SER A 214 4.41 -1.75 -15.44
C SER A 214 5.05 -2.20 -14.13
N ASP A 215 5.96 -1.40 -13.57
CA ASP A 215 6.73 -1.79 -12.40
C ASP A 215 5.88 -1.74 -11.12
N TYR A 216 4.93 -0.81 -11.05
CA TYR A 216 3.89 -0.83 -10.03
C TYR A 216 3.05 -2.11 -10.09
N THR A 217 2.62 -2.52 -11.28
CA THR A 217 1.82 -3.75 -11.46
C THR A 217 2.63 -4.98 -11.05
N ARG A 218 3.90 -5.05 -11.47
CA ARG A 218 4.83 -6.11 -11.04
C ARG A 218 4.99 -6.15 -9.53
N ALA A 219 5.09 -5.00 -8.87
CA ALA A 219 5.21 -4.93 -7.41
C ALA A 219 3.96 -5.43 -6.67
N LEU A 220 2.77 -5.29 -7.28
CA LEU A 220 1.54 -5.87 -6.74
C LEU A 220 1.42 -7.37 -7.00
N GLU A 221 1.94 -7.84 -8.14
CA GLU A 221 1.93 -9.26 -8.53
C GLU A 221 2.93 -10.09 -7.72
N GLN A 222 4.09 -9.53 -7.40
CA GLN A 222 5.19 -10.26 -6.76
C GLN A 222 4.80 -10.98 -5.45
N PRO A 223 4.03 -10.39 -4.51
CA PRO A 223 3.56 -11.12 -3.33
C PRO A 223 2.62 -12.27 -3.68
N CYS A 224 1.95 -12.24 -4.83
CA CYS A 224 1.03 -13.28 -5.30
C CYS A 224 1.70 -14.38 -6.12
N GLU A 225 2.90 -14.14 -6.64
CA GLU A 225 3.73 -15.16 -7.25
C GLU A 225 4.10 -16.19 -6.16
N THR A 226 3.72 -17.45 -6.37
CA THR A 226 3.97 -18.54 -5.43
C THR A 226 5.49 -18.71 -5.28
N LYS A 227 6.05 -18.34 -4.13
CA LYS A 227 7.18 -19.12 -3.62
C LYS A 227 6.56 -20.33 -2.96
N GLU A 228 6.33 -21.39 -3.74
CA GLU A 228 6.21 -22.71 -3.17
C GLU A 228 7.49 -22.94 -2.34
N GLN A 229 7.34 -22.97 -1.03
CA GLN A 229 8.32 -23.54 -0.11
C GLN A 229 7.64 -24.73 0.56
#